data_AF-A0A4Q0XQU0-F1
#
_entry.id   AF-A0A4Q0XQU0-F1
#
_cell.length_a   1.000
_cell.length_b   1.000
_cell.length_c   1.000
_cell.angle_alpha   90.00
_cell.angle_beta   90.00
_cell.angle_gamma   90.00
#
_symmetry.space_group_name_H-M   'P 1'
#
loop_
_entity.id
_entity.type
_entity.pdbx_description
1 polymer ?
#
loop_
_entity_poly.entity_id
_entity_poly.type
_entity_poly.pdbx_seq_one_letter_code
_entity_poly.pdbx_strand_id
1 'polypeptide(L)' 'MSRKKFIVTVVLSVVVTIFLGLHVANLLFGTNSYEVYDSLKNKKAYLKNEITRLQFENARLQKEYFELKNLEPEE' A
#
# COMPACT_ATOMS: atom_id res chain seq x y z
N MET A 1 -5.52 51.32 5.66
CA MET A 1 -6.47 50.21 5.42
C MET A 1 -7.63 50.36 6.40
N SER A 2 -8.89 50.29 5.96
CA SER A 2 -10.02 50.41 6.92
C SER A 2 -10.10 49.15 7.79
N ARG A 3 -10.45 49.30 9.08
CA ARG A 3 -10.52 48.17 10.04
C ARG A 3 -11.35 46.99 9.50
N LYS A 4 -12.43 47.30 8.77
CA LYS A 4 -13.28 46.29 8.10
C LYS A 4 -12.50 45.48 7.05
N LYS A 5 -11.70 46.13 6.20
CA LYS A 5 -10.87 45.44 5.19
C LYS A 5 -9.83 44.54 5.85
N PHE A 6 -9.19 45.00 6.93
CA PHE A 6 -8.21 44.21 7.67
C PHE A 6 -8.83 42.94 8.27
N ILE A 7 -9.99 43.07 8.93
CA ILE A 7 -10.71 41.91 9.51
C ILE A 7 -11.07 40.90 8.41
N VAL A 8 -11.59 41.36 7.26
CA VAL A 8 -11.93 40.47 6.13
C VAL A 8 -10.70 39.72 5.62
N THR A 9 -9.57 40.41 5.45
CA THR A 9 -8.32 39.77 5.00
C THR A 9 -7.84 38.70 5.98
N VAL A 10 -7.89 38.97 7.28
CA VAL A 10 -7.48 38.00 8.32
C VAL A 10 -8.41 36.79 8.35
N VAL A 11 -9.73 37.00 8.27
CA VAL A 11 -10.69 35.89 8.23
C VAL A 11 -10.48 35.04 6.99
N LEU A 12 -10.29 35.67 5.82
CA LEU A 12 -10.02 34.95 4.58
C LEU A 12 -8.73 34.14 4.65
N SER A 13 -7.64 34.70 5.21
CA SER A 13 -6.40 33.96 5.35
C SER A 13 -6.56 32.74 6.25
N VAL A 14 -7.29 32.86 7.36
CA VAL A 14 -7.55 31.72 8.27
C VAL A 14 -8.36 30.63 7.56
N VAL A 15 -9.42 31.00 6.83
CA VAL A 15 -10.23 30.04 6.07
C VAL A 15 -9.40 29.30 5.03
N VAL A 16 -8.55 30.02 4.28
CA VAL A 16 -7.65 29.42 3.29
C VAL A 16 -6.65 28.47 3.95
N THR A 17 -6.05 28.86 5.09
CA THR A 17 -5.13 27.99 5.82
C THR A 17 -5.79 26.71 6.29
N ILE A 18 -7.00 26.78 6.84
CA ILE A 18 -7.75 25.59 7.28
C ILE A 18 -8.08 24.69 6.08
N PHE A 19 -8.56 25.28 4.98
CA PHE A 19 -8.90 24.53 3.78
C PHE A 19 -7.70 23.78 3.20
N LEU A 20 -6.54 24.45 3.09
CA LEU A 20 -5.31 23.82 2.62
C LEU A 20 -4.83 22.72 3.57
N GLY A 21 -4.92 22.94 4.88
CA GLY A 21 -4.57 21.92 5.88
C GLY A 21 -5.41 20.64 5.73
N LEU A 22 -6.73 20.77 5.58
CA LEU A 22 -7.63 19.63 5.35
C LEU A 22 -7.35 18.92 4.02
N HIS A 23 -7.03 19.68 2.96
CA HIS A 23 -6.71 19.10 1.66
C HIS A 23 -5.40 18.27 1.72
N VAL A 24 -4.35 18.82 2.33
CA VAL A 24 -3.07 18.13 2.50
C VAL A 24 -3.23 16.89 3.39
N ALA A 25 -3.98 16.99 4.49
CA ALA A 25 -4.25 15.85 5.35
C ALA A 25 -4.96 14.71 4.59
N ASN A 26 -5.99 15.03 3.80
CA ASN A 26 -6.68 14.03 2.98
C ASN A 26 -5.80 13.43 1.88
N LEU A 27 -4.91 14.23 1.28
CA LEU A 27 -3.98 13.75 0.25
C LEU A 27 -2.95 12.78 0.80
N LEU A 28 -2.43 13.06 2.00
CA LEU A 28 -1.37 12.26 2.61
C LEU A 28 -1.88 11.06 3.41
N PHE A 29 -3.07 11.17 4.01
CA PHE A 29 -3.60 10.17 4.97
C PHE A 29 -5.05 9.72 4.71
N GLY A 30 -5.71 10.23 3.67
CA GLY A 30 -7.06 9.79 3.27
C GLY A 30 -7.10 8.40 2.61
N THR A 31 -8.29 7.97 2.19
CA THR A 31 -8.52 6.63 1.62
C THR A 31 -7.81 6.38 0.29
N ASN A 32 -7.62 7.45 -0.51
CA ASN A 32 -6.83 7.42 -1.74
C ASN A 32 -5.44 8.07 -1.52
N SER A 33 -4.91 7.97 -0.30
CA SER A 33 -3.64 8.60 0.04
C SER A 33 -2.43 7.92 -0.55
N TYR A 34 -1.33 8.67 -0.54
CA TYR A 34 -0.01 8.14 -0.83
C TYR A 34 0.38 6.95 0.08
N GLU A 35 0.05 6.99 1.37
CA GLU A 35 0.37 5.90 2.32
C GLU A 35 -0.34 4.60 1.95
N VAL A 36 -1.63 4.68 1.62
CA VAL A 36 -2.40 3.51 1.14
C VAL A 36 -1.79 2.96 -0.13
N TYR A 37 -1.46 3.83 -1.10
CA TYR A 37 -0.81 3.41 -2.34
C TYR A 37 0.53 2.70 -2.10
N ASP A 38 1.39 3.27 -1.25
CA ASP A 38 2.71 2.69 -0.96
C ASP A 38 2.60 1.34 -0.25
N SER A 39 1.66 1.22 0.71
CA SER A 39 1.39 -0.05 1.38
C SER A 39 0.92 -1.14 0.40
N LEU A 40 0.03 -0.81 -0.55
CA LEU A 40 -0.45 -1.73 -1.57
C LEU A 40 0.68 -2.13 -2.54
N LYS A 41 1.53 -1.17 -2.93
CA LYS A 41 2.68 -1.41 -3.79
C LYS A 41 3.67 -2.38 -3.13
N ASN A 42 3.99 -2.17 -1.86
CA ASN A 42 4.88 -3.03 -1.10
C ASN A 42 4.27 -4.43 -0.88
N LYS A 43 2.97 -4.50 -0.56
CA LYS A 43 2.27 -5.79 -0.44
C LYS A 43 2.25 -6.56 -1.75
N LYS A 44 2.04 -5.88 -2.88
CA LYS A 44 2.11 -6.49 -4.21
C LYS A 44 3.50 -7.04 -4.53
N ALA A 45 4.57 -6.31 -4.19
CA ALA A 45 5.94 -6.79 -4.39
C ALA A 45 6.23 -8.03 -3.54
N TYR A 46 5.84 -8.01 -2.26
CA TYR A 46 5.94 -9.17 -1.37
C TYR A 46 5.21 -10.40 -1.95
N LEU A 47 3.93 -10.25 -2.34
CA LEU A 47 3.13 -11.35 -2.85
C LEU A 47 3.67 -11.93 -4.16
N LYS A 48 4.25 -11.10 -5.04
CA LYS A 48 4.92 -11.60 -6.24
C LYS A 48 6.12 -12.49 -5.90
N ASN A 49 6.93 -12.07 -4.92
CA ASN A 49 8.08 -12.84 -4.48
C ASN A 49 7.64 -14.15 -3.80
N GLU A 50 6.57 -14.09 -3.02
CA GLU A 50 5.93 -15.23 -2.38
C GLU A 50 5.47 -16.28 -3.40
N ILE A 51 4.81 -15.84 -4.48
CA ILE A 51 4.39 -16.74 -5.57
C ILE A 51 5.58 -17.47 -6.17
N THR A 52 6.66 -16.77 -6.47
CA THR A 52 7.88 -17.40 -7.03
C THR A 52 8.50 -18.39 -6.05
N ARG A 53 8.58 -18.05 -4.76
CA ARG A 53 9.09 -18.96 -3.73
C ARG A 53 8.24 -20.24 -3.65
N LEU A 54 6.91 -20.08 -3.57
CA LEU A 54 5.98 -21.21 -3.48
C LEU A 54 6.02 -22.08 -4.74
N GLN A 55 6.19 -21.51 -5.92
CA GLN A 55 6.37 -22.28 -7.15
C GLN A 55 7.64 -23.13 -7.12
N PHE A 56 8.76 -22.57 -6.64
CA PHE A 56 10.00 -23.31 -6.47
C PHE A 56 9.87 -24.43 -5.44
N GLU A 57 9.28 -24.14 -4.27
CA GLU A 57 9.05 -25.16 -3.25
C GLU A 57 8.11 -26.26 -3.74
N ASN A 58 7.05 -25.90 -4.48
CA ASN A 58 6.13 -26.87 -5.05
C ASN A 58 6.86 -27.81 -6.02
N ALA A 59 7.70 -27.28 -6.92
CA ALA A 59 8.49 -28.09 -7.85
C ALA A 59 9.48 -29.02 -7.12
N ARG A 60 10.15 -28.52 -6.06
CA ARG A 60 11.03 -29.33 -5.21
C ARG A 60 10.27 -30.47 -4.53
N LEU A 61 9.14 -30.16 -3.91
CA LEU A 61 8.31 -31.14 -3.20
C LEU A 61 7.71 -32.17 -4.17
N GLN A 62 7.31 -31.76 -5.37
CA GLN A 62 6.85 -32.70 -6.40
C GLN A 62 7.95 -33.67 -6.80
N LYS A 63 9.19 -33.18 -6.96
CA LYS A 63 10.33 -34.06 -7.26
C LYS A 63 10.57 -35.08 -6.14
N GLU A 64 10.66 -34.61 -4.89
CA GLU A 64 10.83 -35.49 -3.72
C GLU A 64 9.71 -36.52 -3.61
N TYR A 65 8.46 -36.11 -3.85
CA TYR A 65 7.31 -37.00 -3.88
C TYR A 65 7.43 -38.10 -4.94
N PHE A 66 7.86 -37.76 -6.16
CA PHE A 66 8.07 -38.76 -7.22
C PHE A 66 9.22 -39.71 -6.91
N GLU A 67 10.31 -39.22 -6.32
CA GLU A 67 11.44 -40.06 -5.90
C GLU A 67 11.01 -41.07 -4.83
N LEU A 68 10.24 -40.63 -3.83
CA LEU A 68 9.69 -41.52 -2.79
C LEU A 68 8.71 -42.54 -3.37
N LYS A 69 7.78 -42.12 -4.24
CA LYS A 69 6.81 -43.02 -4.86
C LYS A 69 7.49 -44.11 -5.71
N ASN A 70 8.60 -43.80 -6.38
CA ASN A 70 9.36 -44.78 -7.15
C ASN A 70 10.16 -45.77 -6.27
N LEU A 71 10.34 -45.47 -4.98
CA LEU A 71 10.99 -46.35 -4.01
C LEU A 71 9.98 -47.26 -3.27
N GLU A 72 8.69 -46.94 -3.36
CA GLU A 72 7.62 -47.79 -2.85
C GLU A 72 7.41 -48.97 -3.81
N PRO A 73 7.37 -50.23 -3.32
CA PRO A 73 7.11 -51.38 -4.18
C PRO A 73 5.72 -51.25 -4.80
N GLU A 74 5.60 -51.52 -6.11
CA GLU A 74 4.29 -51.54 -6.76
C GLU A 74 3.44 -52.68 -6.15
N GLU A 75 2.22 -52.35 -5.72
CA GLU A 75 1.23 -53.33 -5.22
C GLU A 75 0.76 -54.30 -6.31
#